data_AF-B9RU75-F1
#
_entry.id   AF-B9RU75-F1
#
_cell.length_a   1.000
_cell.length_b   1.000
_cell.length_c   1.000
_cell.angle_alpha   90.00
_cell.angle_beta   90.00
_cell.angle_gamma   90.00
#
_symmetry.space_group_name_H-M   'P 1'
#
loop_
_entity.id
_entity.type
_entity.pdbx_description
1 polymer ?
#
loop_
_entity_poly.entity_id
_entity_poly.type
_entity_poly.pdbx_seq_one_letter_code
_entity_poly.pdbx_strand_id
1 'polypeptide(L)'
;MADTVILLRFCKNPDNVTADDFFYSGLNVRANTSNQLGVNVTILTADVIPGLNTNGITLARIDYAANGGLNPPHTHPRAAEILMVLEGTVYAGFVTSNPDHRLFSKILKPGDVFVFPFGMIHFQLNLGKTPALAFAALTSQNPGVMTLANGIFGADPSINLEVVAKAFHLDKSLVSKLQVQEWANLS
;
A
#
# COMPACT_ATOMS: atom_id res chain seq x y z
N MET A 1 -6.79 -4.14 -5.00
CA MET A 1 -6.21 -4.97 -6.07
C MET A 1 -6.11 -6.40 -5.56
N ALA A 2 -6.61 -7.39 -6.30
CA ALA A 2 -6.34 -8.79 -5.98
C ALA A 2 -4.84 -9.06 -6.23
N ASP A 3 -4.15 -9.63 -5.24
CA ASP A 3 -2.82 -10.23 -5.45
C ASP A 3 -2.99 -11.50 -6.28
N THR A 4 -3.32 -11.32 -7.56
CA THR A 4 -3.23 -12.40 -8.53
C THR A 4 -1.76 -12.72 -8.69
N VAL A 5 -1.40 -14.00 -8.58
CA VAL A 5 -0.12 -14.51 -9.08
C VAL A 5 -0.14 -14.29 -10.58
N ILE A 6 0.32 -13.12 -11.04
CA ILE A 6 0.27 -12.77 -12.46
C ILE A 6 1.38 -13.52 -13.17
N LEU A 7 0.99 -14.58 -13.87
CA LEU A 7 1.78 -15.18 -14.93
C LEU A 7 1.66 -14.22 -16.14
N LEU A 8 2.80 -13.65 -16.58
CA LEU A 8 3.04 -12.78 -17.75
C LEU A 8 1.81 -12.27 -18.56
N ARG A 9 1.75 -10.95 -18.81
CA ARG A 9 0.74 -10.34 -19.71
C ARG A 9 1.21 -10.28 -21.16
N PHE A 10 0.33 -10.70 -22.08
CA PHE A 10 0.54 -10.51 -23.52
C PHE A 10 0.36 -9.05 -23.93
N CYS A 11 1.14 -8.61 -24.91
CA CYS A 11 1.05 -7.27 -25.48
C CYS A 11 -0.04 -7.20 -26.57
N LYS A 12 -0.67 -6.04 -26.68
CA LYS A 12 -1.54 -5.68 -27.81
C LYS A 12 -0.72 -5.65 -29.11
N ASN A 13 -1.36 -5.89 -30.25
CA ASN A 13 -0.75 -5.63 -31.55
C ASN A 13 -0.38 -4.12 -31.64
N PRO A 14 0.88 -3.75 -31.95
CA PRO A 14 1.31 -2.36 -32.10
C PRO A 14 0.42 -1.51 -33.01
N ASP A 15 -0.15 -2.09 -34.06
CA ASP A 15 -1.03 -1.37 -35.01
C ASP A 15 -2.35 -0.91 -34.37
N ASN A 16 -2.74 -1.51 -33.25
CA ASN A 16 -3.97 -1.20 -32.52
C ASN A 16 -3.71 -0.33 -31.28
N VAL A 17 -2.46 0.05 -31.01
CA VAL A 17 -2.08 0.85 -29.84
C VAL A 17 -2.38 2.33 -30.10
N THR A 18 -2.89 3.02 -29.08
CA THR A 18 -3.28 4.44 -29.10
C THR A 18 -2.69 5.17 -27.90
N ALA A 19 -2.76 6.51 -27.89
CA ALA A 19 -2.31 7.31 -26.75
C ALA A 19 -3.05 6.94 -25.44
N ASP A 20 -4.31 6.53 -25.54
CA ASP A 20 -5.14 6.13 -24.39
C ASP A 20 -4.59 4.88 -23.69
N ASP A 21 -3.83 4.02 -24.37
CA ASP A 21 -3.18 2.85 -23.75
C ASP A 21 -2.04 3.26 -22.79
N PHE A 22 -1.57 4.51 -22.83
CA PHE A 22 -0.47 5.05 -22.01
C PHE A 22 -0.90 6.18 -21.06
N PHE A 23 -2.20 6.47 -20.98
CA PHE A 23 -2.71 7.67 -20.34
C PHE A 23 -3.67 7.35 -19.18
N TYR A 24 -3.63 8.19 -18.16
CA TYR A 24 -4.64 8.21 -17.10
C TYR A 24 -4.90 9.64 -16.65
N SER A 25 -6.15 9.97 -16.39
CA SER A 25 -6.58 11.25 -15.81
C SER A 25 -7.40 11.03 -14.54
N GLY A 26 -7.49 12.04 -13.69
CA GLY A 26 -8.29 12.00 -12.46
C GLY A 26 -7.47 12.07 -11.17
N LEU A 27 -6.15 11.89 -11.22
CA LEU A 27 -5.27 12.04 -10.05
C LEU A 27 -5.21 13.48 -9.50
N ASN A 28 -5.79 14.47 -10.17
CA ASN A 28 -5.96 15.83 -9.66
C ASN A 28 -7.14 15.96 -8.68
N VAL A 29 -8.04 14.97 -8.63
CA VAL A 29 -9.20 14.95 -7.75
C VAL A 29 -8.86 14.16 -6.49
N ARG A 30 -9.22 14.69 -5.31
CA ARG A 30 -9.06 13.96 -4.05
C ARG A 30 -10.04 12.80 -3.97
N ALA A 31 -9.55 11.64 -3.56
CA ALA A 31 -10.39 10.50 -3.28
C ALA A 31 -11.10 10.63 -1.92
N ASN A 32 -12.18 9.87 -1.74
CA ASN A 32 -12.95 9.85 -0.50
C ASN A 32 -12.19 9.08 0.59
N THR A 33 -11.90 9.73 1.71
CA THR A 33 -11.24 9.13 2.87
C THR A 33 -12.21 8.81 4.01
N SER A 34 -13.52 8.76 3.76
CA SER A 34 -14.57 8.47 4.74
C SER A 34 -14.68 6.96 5.00
N ASN A 35 -13.60 6.37 5.51
CA ASN A 35 -13.50 4.96 5.90
C ASN A 35 -12.79 4.82 7.25
N GLN A 36 -12.78 3.62 7.81
CA GLN A 36 -12.26 3.34 9.15
C GLN A 36 -10.80 3.78 9.35
N LEU A 37 -9.98 3.71 8.30
CA LEU A 37 -8.57 4.06 8.35
C LEU A 37 -8.31 5.53 7.96
N GLY A 38 -9.30 6.22 7.39
CA GLY A 38 -9.16 7.60 6.97
C GLY A 38 -8.16 7.77 5.82
N VAL A 39 -8.03 6.81 4.90
CA VAL A 39 -7.06 6.86 3.80
C VAL A 39 -7.67 6.28 2.52
N ASN A 40 -7.24 6.76 1.36
CA ASN A 40 -7.53 6.13 0.07
C ASN A 40 -6.27 6.05 -0.77
N VAL A 41 -6.03 4.91 -1.44
CA VAL A 41 -4.85 4.70 -2.27
C VAL A 41 -5.27 4.44 -3.71
N THR A 42 -5.15 5.44 -4.57
CA THR A 42 -5.38 5.30 -6.01
C THR A 42 -4.07 4.90 -6.68
N ILE A 43 -3.93 3.61 -7.01
CA ILE A 43 -2.72 3.03 -7.57
C ILE A 43 -2.91 2.61 -9.03
N LEU A 44 -1.96 3.02 -9.88
CA LEU A 44 -2.02 2.87 -11.32
C LEU A 44 -0.98 1.82 -11.76
N THR A 45 -1.42 0.56 -11.78
CA THR A 45 -0.61 -0.57 -12.27
C THR A 45 -0.80 -0.78 -13.77
N ALA A 46 -0.13 -1.78 -14.34
CA ALA A 46 -0.36 -2.24 -15.71
C ALA A 46 -1.79 -2.75 -15.99
N ASP A 47 -2.65 -2.82 -14.98
CA ASP A 47 -4.08 -3.13 -15.10
C ASP A 47 -4.90 -1.87 -15.39
N VAL A 48 -4.42 -0.72 -14.94
CA VAL A 48 -5.08 0.58 -15.10
C VAL A 48 -4.49 1.34 -16.29
N ILE A 49 -3.16 1.29 -16.44
CA ILE A 49 -2.45 1.87 -17.59
C ILE A 49 -1.71 0.73 -18.31
N PRO A 50 -2.29 0.15 -19.38
CA PRO A 50 -1.70 -1.00 -20.08
C PRO A 50 -0.24 -0.76 -20.54
N GLY A 51 0.08 0.46 -20.92
CA GLY A 51 1.41 0.90 -21.33
C GLY A 51 2.50 0.76 -20.28
N LEU A 52 2.16 0.54 -19.00
CA LEU A 52 3.14 0.22 -17.94
C LEU A 52 3.66 -1.21 -18.03
N ASN A 53 3.03 -2.09 -18.82
CA ASN A 53 3.54 -3.43 -19.04
C ASN A 53 4.99 -3.36 -19.55
N THR A 54 5.84 -4.23 -19.01
CA THR A 54 7.30 -4.32 -19.24
C THR A 54 8.16 -3.12 -18.80
N ASN A 55 7.58 -2.03 -18.29
CA ASN A 55 8.32 -0.83 -17.89
C ASN A 55 8.75 -0.84 -16.41
N GLY A 56 8.25 -1.78 -15.61
CA GLY A 56 8.72 -1.97 -14.23
C GLY A 56 8.44 -0.78 -13.30
N ILE A 57 7.41 0.02 -13.57
CA ILE A 57 7.04 1.17 -12.75
C ILE A 57 5.54 1.25 -12.49
N THR A 58 5.17 1.82 -11.35
CA THR A 58 3.79 2.14 -10.93
C THR A 58 3.79 3.51 -10.25
N LEU A 59 2.68 4.25 -10.38
CA LEU A 59 2.41 5.46 -9.60
C LEU A 59 1.20 5.22 -8.69
N ALA A 60 1.27 5.71 -7.45
CA ALA A 60 0.14 5.75 -6.54
C ALA A 60 -0.06 7.17 -6.01
N ARG A 61 -1.33 7.56 -5.87
CA ARG A 61 -1.78 8.73 -5.12
C ARG A 61 -2.35 8.26 -3.80
N ILE A 62 -1.99 8.93 -2.71
CA ILE A 62 -2.50 8.62 -1.38
C ILE A 62 -3.11 9.88 -0.78
N ASP A 63 -4.42 9.82 -0.53
CA ASP A 63 -5.17 10.85 0.16
C ASP A 63 -5.40 10.42 1.61
N TYR A 64 -5.05 11.28 2.58
CA TYR A 64 -5.23 11.02 4.00
C TYR A 64 -6.23 12.00 4.61
N ALA A 65 -7.18 11.49 5.38
CA ALA A 65 -8.07 12.27 6.23
C ALA A 65 -7.26 13.07 7.26
N ALA A 66 -7.82 14.20 7.69
CA ALA A 66 -7.28 14.94 8.81
C ALA A 66 -7.33 14.12 10.12
N ASN A 67 -6.45 14.44 11.06
CA ASN A 67 -6.46 13.90 12.42
C ASN A 67 -6.30 12.36 12.49
N GLY A 68 -5.36 11.80 11.72
CA GLY A 68 -4.95 10.41 11.89
C GLY A 68 -5.30 9.46 10.73
N GLY A 69 -5.53 9.97 9.51
CA GLY A 69 -5.60 9.11 8.33
C GLY A 69 -4.36 8.22 8.22
N LEU A 70 -4.56 6.90 8.21
CA LEU A 70 -3.53 5.89 8.36
C LEU A 70 -3.49 4.96 7.15
N ASN A 71 -2.38 4.96 6.42
CA ASN A 71 -2.01 3.81 5.60
C ASN A 71 -1.29 2.80 6.52
N PRO A 72 -1.95 1.70 6.93
CA PRO A 72 -1.51 0.81 8.00
C PRO A 72 -0.23 0.06 7.61
N PRO A 73 0.42 -0.65 8.55
CA PRO A 73 1.58 -1.49 8.23
C PRO A 73 1.30 -2.46 7.07
N HIS A 74 2.04 -2.30 5.99
CA HIS A 74 1.95 -3.11 4.78
C HIS A 74 3.33 -3.31 4.13
N THR A 75 3.39 -4.15 3.11
CA THR A 75 4.57 -4.37 2.28
C THR A 75 4.20 -4.52 0.81
N HIS A 76 5.13 -4.17 -0.07
CA HIS A 76 5.07 -4.46 -1.50
C HIS A 76 5.97 -5.65 -1.81
N PRO A 77 5.42 -6.86 -2.02
CA PRO A 77 6.21 -8.07 -2.24
C PRO A 77 7.04 -8.02 -3.53
N ARG A 78 6.75 -7.09 -4.44
CA ARG A 78 7.35 -7.02 -5.77
C ARG A 78 7.97 -5.66 -6.11
N ALA A 79 8.10 -4.73 -5.16
CA ALA A 79 8.67 -3.41 -5.44
C ALA A 79 9.31 -2.72 -4.23
N ALA A 80 10.28 -1.84 -4.49
CA ALA A 80 10.59 -0.72 -3.62
C ALA A 80 9.67 0.46 -3.93
N GLU A 81 9.54 1.40 -3.00
CA GLU A 81 8.73 2.60 -3.13
C GLU A 81 9.52 3.87 -2.76
N ILE A 82 9.28 4.95 -3.47
CA ILE A 82 9.62 6.30 -3.03
C ILE A 82 8.35 7.15 -2.95
N LEU A 83 8.13 7.75 -1.78
CA LEU A 83 7.00 8.61 -1.48
C LEU A 83 7.44 10.08 -1.49
N MET A 84 6.63 10.97 -2.04
CA MET A 84 6.74 12.42 -1.94
C MET A 84 5.46 13.00 -1.34
N VAL A 85 5.59 13.83 -0.31
CA VAL A 85 4.45 14.55 0.27
C VAL A 85 4.22 15.84 -0.50
N LEU A 86 2.98 16.09 -0.92
CA LEU A 86 2.57 17.32 -1.62
C LEU A 86 1.79 18.25 -0.69
N GLU A 87 1.05 17.70 0.26
CA GLU A 87 0.26 18.48 1.21
C GLU A 87 0.22 17.85 2.60
N GLY A 88 0.06 18.68 3.64
CA GLY A 88 -0.17 18.22 5.01
C GLY A 88 1.10 17.84 5.79
N THR A 89 1.00 16.87 6.68
CA THR A 89 2.13 16.41 7.53
C THR A 89 2.00 14.92 7.78
N VAL A 90 2.90 14.15 7.18
CA VAL A 90 2.83 12.68 7.17
C VAL A 90 3.98 12.12 7.99
N TYR A 91 3.68 11.37 9.04
CA TYR A 91 4.65 10.52 9.72
C TYR A 91 4.77 9.21 8.95
N ALA A 92 5.96 8.93 8.42
CA ALA A 92 6.22 7.74 7.62
C ALA A 92 7.42 6.98 8.17
N GLY A 93 7.42 5.66 8.02
CA GLY A 93 8.56 4.85 8.41
C GLY A 93 8.48 3.40 7.92
N PHE A 94 9.63 2.73 7.97
CA PHE A 94 9.76 1.29 7.71
C PHE A 94 10.58 0.60 8.81
N VAL A 95 10.38 -0.71 8.92
CA VAL A 95 11.09 -1.56 9.88
C VAL A 95 12.03 -2.50 9.11
N THR A 96 13.30 -2.59 9.55
CA THR A 96 14.27 -3.51 8.93
C THR A 96 13.96 -4.97 9.25
N SER A 97 14.51 -5.89 8.44
CA SER A 97 14.45 -7.33 8.72
C SER A 97 15.27 -7.74 9.95
N ASN A 98 15.24 -9.05 10.24
CA ASN A 98 16.09 -9.68 11.24
C ASN A 98 17.57 -9.28 11.09
N PRO A 99 18.33 -9.19 12.19
CA PRO A 99 17.88 -9.41 13.58
C PRO A 99 17.34 -8.14 14.27
N ASP A 100 17.53 -6.96 13.67
CA ASP A 100 17.44 -5.70 14.42
C ASP A 100 16.02 -5.17 14.59
N HIS A 101 15.12 -5.45 13.64
CA HIS A 101 13.75 -4.89 13.61
C HIS A 101 13.72 -3.36 13.85
N ARG A 102 14.72 -2.65 13.31
CA ARG A 102 14.93 -1.24 13.59
C ARG A 102 13.93 -0.39 12.80
N LEU A 103 13.27 0.54 13.48
CA LEU A 103 12.44 1.56 12.86
C LEU A 103 13.30 2.70 12.29
N PHE A 104 13.09 3.01 11.03
CA PHE A 104 13.51 4.26 10.40
C PHE A 104 12.27 5.06 10.07
N SER A 105 12.14 6.27 10.64
CA SER A 105 10.96 7.10 10.44
C SER A 105 11.28 8.58 10.43
N LYS A 106 10.38 9.37 9.83
CA LYS A 106 10.46 10.83 9.77
C LYS A 106 9.05 11.44 9.70
N ILE A 107 8.92 12.66 10.20
CA ILE A 107 7.77 13.52 9.91
C ILE A 107 8.09 14.31 8.64
N LEU A 108 7.30 14.06 7.59
CA LEU A 108 7.47 14.63 6.25
C LEU A 108 6.53 15.82 6.06
N LYS A 109 7.02 16.84 5.36
CA LYS A 109 6.33 18.06 4.95
C LYS A 109 6.24 18.14 3.42
N PRO A 110 5.44 19.06 2.85
CA PRO A 110 5.38 19.24 1.41
C PRO A 110 6.78 19.42 0.78
N GLY A 111 7.07 18.62 -0.25
CA GLY A 111 8.36 18.56 -0.92
C GLY A 111 9.34 17.52 -0.36
N ASP A 112 9.09 16.98 0.83
CA ASP A 112 9.92 15.91 1.39
C ASP A 112 9.66 14.57 0.68
N VAL A 113 10.72 13.78 0.56
CA VAL A 113 10.67 12.40 0.05
C VAL A 113 11.13 11.39 1.10
N PHE A 114 10.63 10.16 0.99
CA PHE A 114 11.04 9.04 1.83
C PHE A 114 11.00 7.73 1.06
N VAL A 115 12.03 6.89 1.22
CA VAL A 115 12.16 5.62 0.50
C VAL A 115 11.77 4.46 1.42
N PHE A 116 10.95 3.55 0.90
CA PHE A 116 10.66 2.26 1.52
C PHE A 116 11.36 1.16 0.71
N PRO A 117 12.38 0.49 1.29
CA PRO A 117 13.09 -0.57 0.59
C PRO A 117 12.18 -1.75 0.21
N PHE A 118 12.56 -2.46 -0.85
CA PHE A 118 11.80 -3.58 -1.40
C PHE A 118 11.37 -4.58 -0.32
N GLY A 119 10.06 -4.87 -0.26
CA GLY A 119 9.51 -5.89 0.63
C GLY A 119 9.52 -5.54 2.13
N MET A 120 9.99 -4.35 2.54
CA MET A 120 10.00 -3.95 3.94
C MET A 120 8.61 -3.55 4.43
N ILE A 121 8.33 -3.87 5.69
CA ILE A 121 7.12 -3.41 6.38
C ILE A 121 7.23 -1.91 6.59
N HIS A 122 6.23 -1.16 6.13
CA HIS A 122 6.19 0.29 6.25
C HIS A 122 4.75 0.81 6.40
N PHE A 123 4.62 2.08 6.77
CA PHE A 123 3.34 2.72 7.09
C PHE A 123 3.42 4.24 6.88
N GLN A 124 2.26 4.88 6.82
CA GLN A 124 2.15 6.35 6.87
C GLN A 124 0.95 6.78 7.70
N LEU A 125 1.11 7.85 8.50
CA LEU A 125 0.07 8.42 9.34
C LEU A 125 0.03 9.94 9.17
N ASN A 126 -1.13 10.50 8.85
CA ASN A 126 -1.32 11.95 8.84
C ASN A 126 -1.46 12.49 10.27
N LEU A 127 -0.43 13.19 10.75
CA LEU A 127 -0.43 13.87 12.05
C LEU A 127 -1.07 15.26 11.99
N GLY A 128 -1.35 15.76 10.79
CA GLY A 128 -1.92 17.08 10.57
C GLY A 128 -3.38 17.19 10.98
N LYS A 129 -3.79 18.40 11.35
CA LYS A 129 -5.20 18.78 11.56
C LYS A 129 -5.96 19.02 10.26
N THR A 130 -5.25 18.98 9.13
CA THR A 130 -5.79 19.09 7.78
C THR A 130 -5.54 17.78 7.03
N PRO A 131 -6.32 17.48 5.99
CA PRO A 131 -6.01 16.35 5.11
C PRO A 131 -4.60 16.48 4.51
N ALA A 132 -4.00 15.35 4.15
CA ALA A 132 -2.69 15.28 3.51
C ALA A 132 -2.77 14.55 2.17
N LEU A 133 -1.77 14.80 1.33
CA LEU A 133 -1.65 14.20 -0.01
C LEU A 133 -0.19 13.81 -0.24
N ALA A 134 0.01 12.59 -0.72
CA ALA A 134 1.30 12.12 -1.20
C ALA A 134 1.18 11.37 -2.52
N PHE A 135 2.28 11.34 -3.27
CA PHE A 135 2.45 10.45 -4.42
C PHE A 135 3.60 9.49 -4.16
N ALA A 136 3.43 8.25 -4.59
CA ALA A 136 4.44 7.21 -4.50
C ALA A 136 4.75 6.64 -5.88
N ALA A 137 6.03 6.44 -6.18
CA ALA A 137 6.49 5.71 -7.35
C ALA A 137 7.12 4.39 -6.91
N LEU A 138 6.79 3.30 -7.59
CA LEU A 138 7.21 1.95 -7.22
C LEU A 138 7.94 1.26 -8.36
N THR A 139 8.94 0.45 -8.03
CA THR A 139 9.82 -0.24 -9.00
C THR A 139 9.21 -1.54 -9.55
N SER A 140 7.91 -1.55 -9.83
CA SER A 140 7.24 -2.66 -10.53
C SER A 140 5.97 -2.17 -11.20
N GLN A 141 5.63 -2.76 -12.35
CA GLN A 141 4.33 -2.57 -13.02
C GLN A 141 3.14 -3.15 -12.22
N ASN A 142 3.43 -4.04 -11.26
CA ASN A 142 2.48 -4.58 -10.29
C ASN A 142 3.23 -4.85 -8.97
N PRO A 143 3.29 -3.87 -8.07
CA PRO A 143 4.04 -3.99 -6.81
C PRO A 143 3.42 -5.00 -5.83
N GLY A 144 2.10 -5.22 -5.91
CA GLY A 144 1.33 -5.95 -4.89
C GLY A 144 1.22 -5.17 -3.59
N VAL A 145 0.27 -5.53 -2.74
CA VAL A 145 0.12 -4.91 -1.42
C VAL A 145 -0.33 -5.97 -0.43
N MET A 146 0.51 -6.26 0.56
CA MET A 146 0.13 -7.10 1.69
C MET A 146 -0.05 -6.23 2.93
N THR A 147 -1.30 -5.93 3.27
CA THR A 147 -1.64 -5.29 4.55
C THR A 147 -1.52 -6.34 5.65
N LEU A 148 -0.64 -6.12 6.63
CA LEU A 148 -0.19 -7.20 7.52
C LEU A 148 -1.32 -7.81 8.34
N ALA A 149 -2.16 -6.97 8.95
CA ALA A 149 -3.24 -7.46 9.79
C ALA A 149 -4.28 -8.25 8.98
N ASN A 150 -4.64 -7.77 7.79
CA ASN A 150 -5.54 -8.48 6.87
C ASN A 150 -4.93 -9.82 6.43
N GLY A 151 -3.63 -9.85 6.09
CA GLY A 151 -2.96 -11.08 5.67
C GLY A 151 -2.83 -12.13 6.78
N ILE A 152 -2.66 -11.70 8.04
CA ILE A 152 -2.47 -12.61 9.18
C ILE A 152 -3.81 -13.06 9.79
N PHE A 153 -4.71 -12.11 10.04
CA PHE A 153 -5.95 -12.34 10.76
C PHE A 153 -7.16 -12.43 9.83
N GLY A 154 -7.19 -11.69 8.72
CA GLY A 154 -8.30 -11.65 7.77
C GLY A 154 -8.18 -12.58 6.55
N ALA A 155 -7.21 -13.52 6.55
CA ALA A 155 -7.04 -14.46 5.44
C ALA A 155 -8.25 -15.40 5.28
N ASP A 156 -8.56 -15.76 4.04
CA ASP A 156 -9.61 -16.72 3.69
C ASP A 156 -9.08 -17.80 2.73
N PRO A 157 -9.04 -19.09 3.12
CA PRO A 157 -9.38 -19.60 4.45
C PRO A 157 -8.40 -19.11 5.53
N SER A 158 -8.88 -19.01 6.79
CA SER A 158 -8.06 -18.51 7.90
C SER A 158 -6.81 -19.34 8.14
N ILE A 159 -5.71 -18.66 8.46
CA ILE A 159 -4.46 -19.32 8.90
C ILE A 159 -4.76 -20.17 10.13
N ASN A 160 -4.14 -21.35 10.20
CA ASN A 160 -4.31 -22.26 11.33
C ASN A 160 -4.14 -21.54 12.68
N LEU A 161 -5.11 -21.73 13.57
CA LEU A 161 -5.19 -21.06 14.86
C LEU A 161 -3.92 -21.24 15.72
N GLU A 162 -3.32 -22.43 15.73
CA GLU A 162 -2.09 -22.72 16.47
C GLU A 162 -0.90 -21.94 15.92
N VAL A 163 -0.83 -21.76 14.60
CA VAL A 163 0.27 -21.05 13.94
C VAL A 163 0.27 -19.60 14.40
N VAL A 164 -0.87 -18.92 14.33
CA VAL A 164 -0.98 -17.51 14.72
C VAL A 164 -0.81 -17.35 16.23
N ALA A 165 -1.45 -18.20 17.05
CA ALA A 165 -1.31 -18.14 18.51
C ALA A 165 0.15 -18.32 18.96
N LYS A 166 0.87 -19.29 18.39
CA LYS A 166 2.29 -19.51 18.70
C LYS A 166 3.19 -18.41 18.13
N ALA A 167 2.92 -17.89 16.94
CA ALA A 167 3.76 -16.86 16.33
C ALA A 167 3.66 -15.51 17.05
N PHE A 168 2.47 -15.15 17.55
CA PHE A 168 2.21 -13.88 18.21
C PHE A 168 2.24 -13.97 19.75
N HIS A 169 2.45 -15.16 20.31
CA HIS A 169 2.38 -15.43 21.75
C HIS A 169 1.03 -15.02 22.37
N LEU A 170 -0.07 -15.32 21.66
CA LEU A 170 -1.42 -14.95 22.07
C LEU A 170 -2.25 -16.17 22.45
N ASP A 171 -3.26 -15.94 23.29
CA ASP A 171 -4.29 -16.93 23.56
C ASP A 171 -5.08 -17.25 22.28
N LYS A 172 -5.37 -18.53 22.05
CA LYS A 172 -6.18 -18.99 20.92
C LYS A 172 -7.56 -18.32 20.89
N SER A 173 -8.14 -18.03 22.06
CA SER A 173 -9.43 -17.33 22.16
C SER A 173 -9.35 -15.89 21.64
N LEU A 174 -8.23 -15.20 21.86
CA LEU A 174 -7.98 -13.87 21.32
C LEU A 174 -7.72 -13.94 19.81
N VAL A 175 -6.91 -14.90 19.35
CA VAL A 175 -6.67 -15.08 17.92
C VAL A 175 -7.98 -15.38 17.17
N SER A 176 -8.83 -16.25 17.71
CA SER A 176 -10.14 -16.53 17.12
C SER A 176 -11.00 -15.27 17.01
N LYS A 177 -10.98 -14.38 18.01
CA LYS A 177 -11.67 -13.07 17.93
C LYS A 177 -11.08 -12.18 16.84
N LEU A 178 -9.75 -12.12 16.73
CA LEU A 178 -9.07 -11.34 15.69
C LEU A 178 -9.37 -11.88 14.29
N GLN A 179 -9.50 -13.19 14.11
CA GLN A 179 -9.78 -13.82 12.82
C GLN A 179 -11.22 -13.66 12.33
N VAL A 180 -12.17 -13.41 13.24
CA VAL A 180 -13.57 -13.12 12.88
C VAL A 180 -13.87 -11.61 12.84
N GLN A 181 -12.90 -10.77 13.20
CA GLN A 181 -13.03 -9.32 13.11
C GLN A 181 -12.97 -8.89 11.65
N GLU A 182 -13.76 -7.88 11.30
CA GLU A 182 -13.65 -7.21 10.00
C GLU A 182 -12.39 -6.32 9.97
N TRP A 183 -11.47 -6.65 9.06
CA TRP A 183 -10.26 -5.86 8.82
C TRP A 183 -10.48 -4.96 7.61
N ALA A 184 -10.26 -3.65 7.79
CA ALA A 184 -10.41 -2.68 6.71
C ALA A 184 -9.47 -2.99 5.55
N ASN A 185 -10.01 -3.17 4.35
CA ASN A 185 -9.22 -3.18 3.12
C ASN A 185 -9.01 -1.74 2.65
N LEU A 186 -7.80 -1.44 2.20
CA LEU A 186 -7.51 -0.20 1.50
C LEU A 186 -8.18 -0.27 0.12
N SER A 187 -9.08 0.67 -0.13
CA SER A 187 -9.72 0.87 -1.44
C SER A 187 -8.81 1.64 -2.39
#